data_AF-A0A9P3GG47-F1
#
_entry.id   AF-A0A9P3GG47-F1
#
_cell.length_a   1.000
_cell.length_b   1.000
_cell.length_c   1.000
_cell.angle_alpha   90.00
_cell.angle_beta   90.00
_cell.angle_gamma   90.00
#
_symmetry.space_group_name_H-M   'P 1'
#
loop_
_entity.id
_entity.type
_entity.pdbx_description
1 polymer ?
#
loop_
_entity_poly.entity_id
_entity_poly.type
_entity_poly.pdbx_seq_one_letter_code
_entity_poly.pdbx_strand_id
1 'polypeptide(L)'
;MWKRPVWREKRVLPPTRSRICASGPAFALAQSASAPRTAIDFHVTSGEQRGVTARSWTLNALPEIEDFTFDWYQDLLVLAESCSDRDELTIHLLRCSTGEPYPLIQQNTLRATLPTVDPLCTVNLHVCGELLAVEYIYEDMFHKIMVWNWRQGSLLLHLDEEPSQFDGGLISQGCALLDNRYVLIAASGFKGVSVLAVFDSCAPHPSERLIFQDALDEHASLVLSFPRIHGDISEDPIVDVSCQPDSPCALPAQLAGVAFRSATPPVVLVEVCTLDTEGAAALYNLLIPGRFILSQLADVHADESIAAVRQLPWQTYAHECRMFEITHGPGGSVNGARYVRSVTVAQGNNPPVTADVVHIYHFGEPGLACSDEDRDPDQAPSVRRILAPSDASDAKV
;
A
#
# COMPACT_ATOMS: atom_id res chain seq x y z
N MET A 1 -23.29 6.55 -0.31
CA MET A 1 -22.99 7.75 -1.12
C MET A 1 -21.53 8.14 -0.82
N TRP A 2 -20.67 8.58 -1.78
CA TRP A 2 -19.29 9.15 -1.54
C TRP A 2 -19.11 10.67 -1.85
N LYS A 3 -18.56 11.50 -0.93
CA LYS A 3 -18.26 12.95 -1.13
C LYS A 3 -16.98 13.11 -1.92
N ARG A 4 -16.95 14.04 -2.88
CA ARG A 4 -15.71 14.39 -3.59
C ARG A 4 -14.67 14.82 -2.56
N PRO A 5 -13.44 14.27 -2.61
CA PRO A 5 -12.40 14.67 -1.68
C PRO A 5 -12.18 16.17 -1.82
N VAL A 6 -12.32 16.90 -0.71
CA VAL A 6 -12.04 18.33 -0.68
C VAL A 6 -10.54 18.47 -0.44
N TRP A 7 -9.87 19.15 -1.36
CA TRP A 7 -8.47 19.48 -1.21
C TRP A 7 -8.29 20.39 0.01
N ARG A 8 -7.42 19.99 0.94
CA ARG A 8 -7.23 20.75 2.20
C ARG A 8 -5.78 21.06 2.51
N GLU A 9 -4.81 20.42 1.86
CA GLU A 9 -3.39 20.66 2.15
C GLU A 9 -2.52 20.54 0.90
N LYS A 10 -1.65 21.54 0.70
CA LYS A 10 -0.52 21.54 -0.25
C LYS A 10 0.77 21.59 0.52
N ARG A 11 1.73 20.75 0.18
CA ARG A 11 3.12 20.96 0.59
C ARG A 11 4.05 20.90 -0.59
N VAL A 12 5.00 21.83 -0.59
CA VAL A 12 6.14 21.82 -1.50
C VAL A 12 7.26 21.20 -0.70
N LEU A 13 7.69 20.02 -1.11
CA LEU A 13 8.88 19.40 -0.54
C LEU A 13 10.10 19.87 -1.33
N PRO A 14 11.27 19.99 -0.69
CA PRO A 14 12.50 20.21 -1.43
C PRO A 14 12.65 19.10 -2.48
N PRO A 15 13.20 19.41 -3.67
CA PRO A 15 13.46 18.41 -4.70
C PRO A 15 14.55 17.46 -4.21
N THR A 16 14.10 16.39 -3.58
CA THR A 16 14.97 15.36 -3.02
C THR A 16 14.48 14.04 -3.55
N ARG A 17 15.39 13.14 -3.93
CA ARG A 17 15.11 11.72 -4.19
C ARG A 17 14.79 10.97 -2.89
N SER A 18 13.99 11.59 -2.05
CA SER A 18 13.67 11.13 -0.71
C SER A 18 12.43 10.26 -0.76
N ARG A 19 12.54 9.06 -0.19
CA ARG A 19 11.37 8.23 0.05
C ARG A 19 10.51 8.89 1.14
N ILE A 20 9.21 9.00 0.87
CA ILE A 20 8.24 9.63 1.76
C ILE A 20 7.36 8.53 2.33
N CYS A 21 7.29 8.44 3.65
CA CYS A 21 6.33 7.62 4.35
C CYS A 21 5.42 8.52 5.19
N ALA A 22 4.15 8.16 5.36
CA ALA A 22 3.23 8.86 6.25
C ALA A 22 2.63 7.85 7.24
N SER A 23 2.21 8.30 8.43
CA SER A 23 1.47 7.47 9.39
C SER A 23 0.69 8.39 10.33
N GLY A 24 -0.64 8.29 10.32
CA GLY A 24 -1.51 9.18 11.09
C GLY A 24 -1.28 10.68 10.79
N PRO A 25 -0.93 11.53 11.78
CA PRO A 25 -0.61 12.95 11.57
C PRO A 25 0.84 13.22 11.15
N ALA A 26 1.69 12.20 11.11
CA ALA A 26 3.11 12.34 10.86
C ALA A 26 3.46 11.93 9.42
N PHE A 27 4.50 12.54 8.88
CA PHE A 27 5.21 12.04 7.72
C PHE A 27 6.71 12.09 7.97
N ALA A 28 7.44 11.27 7.24
CA ALA A 28 8.87 11.09 7.37
C ALA A 28 9.52 11.08 5.99
N LEU A 29 10.71 11.68 5.91
CA LEU A 29 11.51 11.85 4.70
C LEU A 29 12.88 11.23 4.94
N ALA A 30 13.23 10.18 4.20
CA ALA A 30 14.60 9.66 4.22
C ALA A 30 15.49 10.48 3.28
N GLN A 31 16.63 10.94 3.77
CA GLN A 31 17.64 11.59 2.93
C GLN A 31 18.49 10.52 2.23
N SER A 32 18.66 10.67 0.90
CA SER A 32 19.34 9.69 0.04
C SER A 32 20.79 9.41 0.45
N ALA A 33 21.25 8.17 0.21
CA ALA A 33 22.52 7.57 0.61
C ALA A 33 23.82 8.28 0.14
N SER A 34 23.73 9.34 -0.67
CA SER A 34 24.91 10.11 -1.08
C SER A 34 25.46 11.03 0.02
N ALA A 35 24.71 11.25 1.11
CA ALA A 35 25.21 11.89 2.31
C ALA A 35 25.96 10.87 3.19
N PRO A 36 27.09 11.24 3.82
CA PRO A 36 27.92 10.31 4.62
C PRO A 36 27.22 9.74 5.88
N ARG A 37 25.95 10.09 6.13
CA ARG A 37 25.09 9.54 7.18
C ARG A 37 23.66 9.53 6.69
N THR A 38 23.01 8.36 6.74
CA THR A 38 21.58 8.26 6.50
C THR A 38 20.83 8.93 7.64
N ALA A 39 19.83 9.73 7.28
CA ALA A 39 18.97 10.43 8.22
C ALA A 39 17.51 10.34 7.77
N ILE A 40 16.60 10.31 8.75
CA ILE A 40 15.16 10.43 8.52
C ILE A 40 14.65 11.67 9.26
N ASP A 41 14.06 12.59 8.51
CA ASP A 41 13.38 13.76 9.06
C ASP A 41 11.90 13.44 9.27
N PHE A 42 11.44 13.57 10.51
CA PHE A 42 10.03 13.41 10.87
C PHE A 42 9.36 14.76 11.05
N HIS A 43 8.10 14.82 10.63
CA HIS A 43 7.26 16.00 10.72
C HIS A 43 5.85 15.61 11.16
N VAL A 44 5.34 16.26 12.21
CA VAL A 44 3.94 16.16 12.64
C VAL A 44 3.23 17.44 12.23
N THR A 45 2.10 17.31 11.55
CA THR A 45 1.31 18.46 11.13
C THR A 45 0.48 19.02 12.30
N SER A 46 0.41 20.34 12.43
CA SER A 46 -0.44 20.96 13.46
C SER A 46 -1.91 20.76 13.12
N GLY A 47 -2.73 20.61 14.16
CA GLY A 47 -4.17 20.61 14.05
C GLY A 47 -4.77 21.25 15.29
N GLU A 48 -5.03 22.57 15.25
CA GLU A 48 -5.59 23.32 16.38
C GLU A 48 -6.90 22.71 16.89
N GLN A 49 -7.79 22.32 15.97
CA GLN A 49 -9.06 21.64 16.29
C GLN A 49 -8.88 20.29 16.98
N ARG A 50 -7.67 19.72 16.94
CA ARG A 50 -7.37 18.37 17.41
C ARG A 50 -6.41 18.37 18.59
N GLY A 51 -5.83 19.52 18.95
CA GLY A 51 -4.80 19.62 19.99
C GLY A 51 -3.44 19.06 19.59
N VAL A 52 -3.15 18.88 18.29
CA VAL A 52 -1.84 18.42 17.81
C VAL A 52 -0.95 19.62 17.55
N THR A 53 0.12 19.77 18.33
CA THR A 53 1.17 20.77 18.08
C THR A 53 2.13 20.27 17.01
N ALA A 54 2.43 21.12 16.02
CA ALA A 54 3.44 20.80 15.03
C ALA A 54 4.80 20.56 15.70
N ARG A 55 5.49 19.51 15.27
CA ARG A 55 6.86 19.20 15.71
C ARG A 55 7.65 18.55 14.58
N SER A 56 8.96 18.74 14.61
CA SER A 56 9.89 18.04 13.71
C SER A 56 11.13 17.64 14.46
N TRP A 57 11.72 16.52 14.08
CA TRP A 57 12.99 16.02 14.61
C TRP A 57 13.65 15.15 13.54
N THR A 58 14.94 14.91 13.70
CA THR A 58 15.74 14.13 12.75
C THR A 58 16.41 13.00 13.48
N LEU A 59 16.25 11.79 12.98
CA LEU A 59 17.05 10.64 13.37
C LEU A 59 18.31 10.62 12.49
N ASN A 60 19.47 10.56 13.12
CA ASN A 60 20.76 10.58 12.45
C ASN A 60 21.52 9.28 12.71
N ALA A 61 22.55 9.02 11.91
CA ALA A 61 23.42 7.84 12.07
C ALA A 61 22.65 6.51 12.01
N LEU A 62 21.64 6.48 11.14
CA LEU A 62 20.94 5.24 10.78
C LEU A 62 21.82 4.38 9.86
N PRO A 63 21.58 3.06 9.78
CA PRO A 63 22.20 2.23 8.75
C PRO A 63 21.90 2.76 7.35
N GLU A 64 22.54 2.21 6.31
CA GLU A 64 22.14 2.49 4.95
C GLU A 64 20.72 1.95 4.73
N ILE A 65 19.79 2.79 4.28
CA ILE A 65 18.36 2.47 4.22
C ILE A 65 17.98 2.13 2.79
N GLU A 66 17.54 0.90 2.57
CA GLU A 66 16.89 0.48 1.32
C GLU A 66 15.41 0.92 1.32
N ASP A 67 14.72 0.63 2.43
CA ASP A 67 13.35 1.07 2.68
C ASP A 67 13.12 1.36 4.16
N PHE A 68 12.12 2.20 4.45
CA PHE A 68 11.56 2.38 5.77
C PHE A 68 10.04 2.56 5.76
N THR A 69 9.42 2.12 6.84
CA THR A 69 8.03 2.43 7.16
C THR A 69 7.92 2.71 8.66
N PHE A 70 6.81 3.29 9.11
CA PHE A 70 6.64 3.55 10.53
C PHE A 70 5.18 3.54 10.98
N ASP A 71 4.99 3.17 12.24
CA ASP A 71 3.73 3.28 12.94
C ASP A 71 3.84 4.36 14.02
N TRP A 72 3.26 5.51 13.72
CA TRP A 72 3.27 6.66 14.62
C TRP A 72 2.67 6.36 15.99
N TYR A 73 1.65 5.51 16.04
CA TYR A 73 0.87 5.25 17.25
C TYR A 73 1.56 4.29 18.21
N GLN A 74 2.59 3.59 17.72
CA GLN A 74 3.41 2.68 18.52
C GLN A 74 4.81 3.24 18.78
N ASP A 75 5.16 4.43 18.28
CA ASP A 75 6.55 4.92 18.26
C ASP A 75 7.48 3.95 17.51
N LEU A 76 6.99 3.20 16.52
CA LEU A 76 7.74 2.15 15.84
C LEU A 76 8.23 2.61 14.47
N LEU A 77 9.54 2.57 14.26
CA LEU A 77 10.20 2.74 12.98
C LEU A 77 10.76 1.39 12.52
N VAL A 78 10.45 1.00 11.29
CA VAL A 78 10.95 -0.22 10.67
C VAL A 78 11.85 0.17 9.51
N LEU A 79 13.09 -0.31 9.49
CA LEU A 79 14.09 -0.03 8.44
C LEU A 79 14.56 -1.32 7.80
N ALA A 80 14.57 -1.41 6.47
CA ALA A 80 15.33 -2.39 5.73
C ALA A 80 16.73 -1.83 5.49
N GLU A 81 17.74 -2.53 5.98
CA GLU A 81 19.14 -2.18 5.74
C GLU A 81 19.53 -2.55 4.30
N SER A 82 20.17 -1.62 3.60
CA SER A 82 20.84 -1.90 2.33
C SER A 82 22.06 -2.76 2.64
N CYS A 83 21.97 -4.05 2.32
CA CYS A 83 23.08 -4.97 2.51
C CYS A 83 23.91 -5.05 1.21
N SER A 84 25.23 -4.86 1.35
CA SER A 84 26.16 -5.17 0.26
C SER A 84 26.17 -6.66 -0.09
N ASP A 85 25.83 -7.50 0.90
CA ASP A 85 25.64 -8.93 0.77
C ASP A 85 24.14 -9.20 0.55
N ARG A 86 23.77 -9.54 -0.68
CA ARG A 86 22.37 -9.48 -1.16
C ARG A 86 21.54 -10.71 -0.78
N ASP A 87 22.14 -11.65 -0.07
CA ASP A 87 21.52 -12.92 0.28
C ASP A 87 20.79 -12.87 1.64
N GLU A 88 20.94 -11.78 2.39
CA GLU A 88 20.25 -11.56 3.66
C GLU A 88 19.61 -10.17 3.71
N LEU A 89 18.32 -10.12 4.00
CA LEU A 89 17.61 -8.91 4.36
C LEU A 89 17.67 -8.73 5.87
N THR A 90 18.23 -7.62 6.34
CA THR A 90 18.18 -7.22 7.76
C THR A 90 17.16 -6.10 7.95
N ILE A 91 16.20 -6.33 8.84
CA ILE A 91 15.17 -5.35 9.20
C ILE A 91 15.37 -4.90 10.63
N HIS A 92 15.52 -3.60 10.85
CA HIS A 92 15.69 -3.00 12.17
C HIS A 92 14.37 -2.45 12.70
N LEU A 93 14.08 -2.72 13.97
CA LEU A 93 12.91 -2.24 14.70
C LEU A 93 13.38 -1.21 15.73
N LEU A 94 13.14 0.07 15.44
CA LEU A 94 13.62 1.22 16.18
C LEU A 94 12.46 2.08 16.70
N ARG A 95 12.77 3.05 17.56
CA ARG A 95 11.81 4.06 18.00
C ARG A 95 11.78 5.25 17.05
N CYS A 96 10.60 5.71 16.62
CA CYS A 96 10.48 6.93 15.81
C CYS A 96 11.05 8.16 16.55
N SER A 97 10.82 8.24 17.86
CA SER A 97 11.19 9.41 18.67
C SER A 97 12.69 9.52 18.99
N THR A 98 13.39 8.40 19.12
CA THR A 98 14.80 8.39 19.58
C THR A 98 15.76 7.71 18.61
N GLY A 99 15.28 6.87 17.68
CA GLY A 99 16.11 6.00 16.86
C GLY A 99 16.77 4.86 17.63
N GLU A 100 16.49 4.71 18.93
CA GLU A 100 16.99 3.60 19.73
C GLU A 100 16.24 2.31 19.40
N PRO A 101 16.82 1.14 19.70
CA PRO A 101 16.14 -0.14 19.52
C PRO A 101 14.80 -0.21 20.26
N TYR A 102 13.80 -0.83 19.65
CA TYR A 102 12.45 -0.87 20.20
C TYR A 102 12.40 -1.75 21.47
N PRO A 103 11.87 -1.29 22.61
CA PRO A 103 12.09 -1.95 23.90
C PRO A 103 11.25 -3.22 24.14
N LEU A 104 10.21 -3.48 23.33
CA LEU A 104 9.23 -4.55 23.58
C LEU A 104 9.56 -5.89 22.88
N ILE A 105 10.73 -6.00 22.25
CA ILE A 105 11.12 -7.15 21.44
C ILE A 105 12.43 -7.74 21.95
N GLN A 106 12.53 -9.07 21.95
CA GLN A 106 13.75 -9.77 22.37
C GLN A 106 14.87 -9.61 21.34
N GLN A 107 14.51 -9.52 20.06
CA GLN A 107 15.41 -9.30 18.95
C GLN A 107 14.98 -8.02 18.24
N ASN A 108 15.86 -7.03 18.22
CA ASN A 108 15.61 -5.74 17.57
C ASN A 108 15.78 -5.79 16.05
N THR A 109 16.13 -6.97 15.53
CA THR A 109 16.33 -7.22 14.12
C THR A 109 15.60 -8.48 13.69
N LEU A 110 14.96 -8.41 12.53
CA LEU A 110 14.44 -9.56 11.81
C LEU A 110 15.37 -9.83 10.63
N ARG A 111 15.56 -11.10 10.30
CA ARG A 111 16.44 -11.53 9.21
C ARG A 111 15.69 -12.48 8.29
N ALA A 112 15.88 -12.31 6.99
CA ALA A 112 15.34 -13.20 5.98
C ALA A 112 16.41 -13.53 4.96
N THR A 113 16.51 -14.80 4.58
CA THR A 113 17.34 -15.20 3.44
C THR A 113 16.63 -14.83 2.14
N LEU A 114 17.33 -14.10 1.29
CA LEU A 114 16.88 -13.70 -0.03
C LEU A 114 17.42 -14.66 -1.08
N PRO A 115 16.71 -14.85 -2.22
CA PRO A 115 17.30 -15.54 -3.35
C PRO A 115 18.56 -14.79 -3.82
N THR A 116 19.65 -15.52 -4.04
CA THR A 116 20.97 -15.01 -4.44
C THR A 116 20.96 -14.47 -5.88
N VAL A 117 20.20 -13.40 -6.17
CA VAL A 117 20.17 -12.86 -7.53
C VAL A 117 19.68 -11.41 -7.65
N ASP A 118 20.20 -10.79 -8.71
CA ASP A 118 20.00 -9.45 -9.27
C ASP A 118 20.58 -8.23 -8.50
N PRO A 119 21.44 -7.41 -9.14
CA PRO A 119 21.80 -6.08 -8.65
C PRO A 119 20.61 -5.09 -8.46
N LEU A 120 19.42 -5.38 -8.99
CA LEU A 120 18.28 -4.45 -9.07
C LEU A 120 17.07 -4.84 -8.21
N CYS A 121 17.28 -5.48 -7.06
CA CYS A 121 16.20 -5.78 -6.14
C CYS A 121 15.61 -4.51 -5.49
N THR A 122 14.31 -4.55 -5.15
CA THR A 122 13.64 -3.49 -4.39
C THR A 122 12.92 -4.09 -3.18
N VAL A 123 12.94 -3.37 -2.05
CA VAL A 123 12.20 -3.74 -0.83
C VAL A 123 11.07 -2.74 -0.58
N ASN A 124 9.90 -3.29 -0.27
CA ASN A 124 8.73 -2.55 0.19
C ASN A 124 8.28 -3.05 1.58
N LEU A 125 8.15 -2.13 2.53
CA LEU A 125 7.78 -2.41 3.91
C LEU A 125 6.40 -1.83 4.26
N HIS A 126 5.57 -2.66 4.87
CA HIS A 126 4.25 -2.26 5.38
C HIS A 126 4.10 -2.71 6.82
N VAL A 127 3.73 -1.78 7.72
CA VAL A 127 3.53 -2.08 9.14
C VAL A 127 2.14 -1.66 9.59
N CYS A 128 1.45 -2.54 10.31
CA CYS A 128 0.16 -2.26 10.93
C CYS A 128 -0.04 -3.13 12.17
N GLY A 129 -0.22 -2.50 13.34
CA GLY A 129 -0.40 -3.22 14.58
C GLY A 129 0.82 -4.12 14.85
N GLU A 130 0.60 -5.43 14.97
CA GLU A 130 1.68 -6.40 15.20
C GLU A 130 2.22 -7.04 13.91
N LEU A 131 1.67 -6.69 12.75
CA LEU A 131 2.07 -7.24 11.46
C LEU A 131 3.11 -6.35 10.78
N LEU A 132 4.13 -7.00 10.22
CA LEU A 132 5.08 -6.42 9.27
C LEU A 132 5.02 -7.27 8.01
N ALA A 133 4.59 -6.69 6.90
CA ALA A 133 4.73 -7.28 5.59
C ALA A 133 5.95 -6.69 4.88
N VAL A 134 6.70 -7.56 4.23
CA VAL A 134 7.86 -7.22 3.41
C VAL A 134 7.63 -7.84 2.05
N GLU A 135 7.65 -6.99 1.04
CA GLU A 135 7.70 -7.39 -0.34
C GLU A 135 9.12 -7.16 -0.85
N TYR A 136 9.70 -8.23 -1.38
CA TYR A 136 11.01 -8.23 -2.00
C TYR A 136 10.83 -8.51 -3.49
N ILE A 137 11.11 -7.51 -4.32
CA ILE A 137 11.00 -7.59 -5.77
C ILE A 137 12.38 -7.91 -6.33
N TYR A 138 12.49 -8.99 -7.09
CA TYR A 138 13.74 -9.46 -7.70
C TYR A 138 13.47 -9.93 -9.14
N GLU A 139 14.53 -10.27 -9.88
CA GLU A 139 14.55 -10.85 -11.25
C GLU A 139 13.23 -10.77 -12.03
N ASP A 140 13.16 -10.00 -13.12
CA ASP A 140 11.97 -9.97 -13.99
C ASP A 140 10.64 -9.67 -13.26
N MET A 141 10.71 -8.91 -12.15
CA MET A 141 9.56 -8.51 -11.32
C MET A 141 8.88 -9.70 -10.62
N PHE A 142 9.65 -10.69 -10.15
CA PHE A 142 9.14 -11.65 -9.16
C PHE A 142 9.03 -11.01 -7.78
N HIS A 143 8.01 -11.43 -7.04
CA HIS A 143 7.75 -10.94 -5.71
C HIS A 143 7.90 -12.08 -4.70
N LYS A 144 8.69 -11.81 -3.65
CA LYS A 144 8.72 -12.62 -2.45
C LYS A 144 8.06 -11.84 -1.33
N ILE A 145 6.96 -12.36 -0.81
CA ILE A 145 6.15 -11.69 0.22
C ILE A 145 6.30 -12.44 1.53
N MET A 146 6.75 -11.76 2.56
CA MET A 146 6.93 -12.32 3.89
C MET A 146 6.18 -11.47 4.91
N VAL A 147 5.45 -12.12 5.81
CA VAL A 147 4.65 -11.44 6.84
C VAL A 147 5.06 -11.96 8.20
N TRP A 148 5.50 -11.08 9.08
CA TRP A 148 5.86 -11.40 10.46
C TRP A 148 4.85 -10.85 11.44
N ASN A 149 4.69 -11.55 12.56
CA ASN A 149 4.41 -10.89 13.82
C ASN A 149 5.73 -10.27 14.32
N TRP A 150 5.96 -8.99 14.03
CA TRP A 150 7.26 -8.35 14.35
C TRP A 150 7.54 -8.32 15.85
N ARG A 151 6.50 -8.37 16.68
CA ARG A 151 6.63 -8.35 18.13
C ARG A 151 7.13 -9.68 18.68
N GLN A 152 6.66 -10.78 18.11
CA GLN A 152 7.07 -12.14 18.48
C GLN A 152 8.30 -12.61 17.69
N GLY A 153 8.60 -11.96 16.57
CA GLY A 153 9.64 -12.38 15.62
C GLY A 153 9.25 -13.60 14.78
N SER A 154 7.98 -14.05 14.85
CA SER A 154 7.52 -15.23 14.12
C SER A 154 7.10 -14.88 12.70
N LEU A 155 7.61 -15.63 11.72
CA LEU A 155 7.14 -15.58 10.33
C LEU A 155 5.78 -16.28 10.25
N LEU A 156 4.76 -15.54 9.82
CA LEU A 156 3.37 -16.01 9.73
C LEU A 156 2.99 -16.46 8.32
N LEU A 157 3.54 -15.81 7.30
CA LEU A 157 3.29 -16.10 5.89
C LEU A 157 4.57 -15.90 5.09
N HIS A 158 4.84 -16.80 4.15
CA HIS A 158 5.99 -16.76 3.26
C HIS A 158 5.58 -17.24 1.88
N LEU A 159 5.31 -16.28 0.99
CA LEU A 159 4.95 -16.52 -0.39
C LEU A 159 6.14 -16.23 -1.29
N ASP A 160 6.32 -17.08 -2.27
CA ASP A 160 7.38 -17.00 -3.26
C ASP A 160 6.79 -17.39 -4.62
N GLU A 161 7.44 -16.95 -5.69
CA GLU A 161 7.02 -17.27 -7.04
C GLU A 161 7.80 -18.49 -7.56
N GLU A 162 7.18 -19.26 -8.46
CA GLU A 162 7.87 -20.33 -9.18
C GLU A 162 8.01 -19.98 -10.66
N PRO A 163 9.24 -19.71 -11.16
CA PRO A 163 9.46 -19.31 -12.55
C PRO A 163 9.01 -20.35 -13.59
N SER A 164 8.75 -21.59 -13.20
CA SER A 164 8.31 -22.65 -14.11
C SER A 164 6.82 -22.57 -14.46
N GLN A 165 6.03 -21.77 -13.73
CA GLN A 165 4.56 -21.78 -13.78
C GLN A 165 3.92 -20.65 -14.61
N PHE A 166 4.70 -19.93 -15.43
CA PHE A 166 4.16 -18.84 -16.27
C PHE A 166 3.20 -19.29 -17.38
N ASP A 167 2.88 -20.57 -17.56
CA ASP A 167 1.84 -20.93 -18.53
C ASP A 167 0.42 -20.67 -17.97
N GLY A 168 0.07 -19.40 -17.80
CA GLY A 168 -1.28 -18.94 -17.48
C GLY A 168 -1.59 -18.70 -16.00
N GLY A 169 -0.60 -18.80 -15.10
CA GLY A 169 -0.77 -18.49 -13.68
C GLY A 169 -0.90 -16.99 -13.37
N LEU A 170 -1.31 -16.70 -12.13
CA LEU A 170 -1.25 -15.35 -11.56
C LEU A 170 0.09 -15.17 -10.85
N ILE A 171 0.66 -13.98 -10.97
CA ILE A 171 1.90 -13.56 -10.33
C ILE A 171 1.55 -12.41 -9.38
N SER A 172 2.06 -12.46 -8.16
CA SER A 172 1.93 -11.36 -7.22
C SER A 172 2.72 -10.14 -7.69
N GLN A 173 2.14 -8.95 -7.51
CA GLN A 173 2.68 -7.68 -8.03
C GLN A 173 2.72 -6.55 -7.00
N GLY A 174 2.03 -6.72 -5.88
CA GLY A 174 1.96 -5.72 -4.82
C GLY A 174 1.41 -6.33 -3.54
N CYS A 175 1.82 -5.80 -2.38
CA CYS A 175 1.25 -6.17 -1.10
C CYS A 175 0.87 -4.97 -0.23
N ALA A 176 -0.14 -5.14 0.61
CA ALA A 176 -0.50 -4.16 1.62
C ALA A 176 -1.14 -4.84 2.83
N LEU A 177 -1.29 -4.09 3.94
CA LEU A 177 -1.99 -4.56 5.13
C LEU A 177 -3.37 -3.90 5.19
N LEU A 178 -4.42 -4.69 5.35
CA LEU A 178 -5.79 -4.16 5.53
C LEU A 178 -6.02 -3.73 6.98
N ASP A 179 -5.52 -4.52 7.93
CA ASP A 179 -5.56 -4.27 9.37
C ASP A 179 -4.44 -5.08 10.06
N ASN A 180 -4.60 -5.41 11.34
CA ASN A 180 -3.62 -6.21 12.10
C ASN A 180 -3.81 -7.73 11.94
N ARG A 181 -4.61 -8.18 10.96
CA ARG A 181 -4.90 -9.59 10.70
C ARG A 181 -4.77 -9.95 9.24
N TYR A 182 -5.21 -9.09 8.32
CA TYR A 182 -5.31 -9.43 6.90
C TYR A 182 -4.25 -8.74 6.06
N VAL A 183 -3.65 -9.54 5.17
CA VAL A 183 -2.71 -9.10 4.13
C VAL A 183 -3.46 -9.10 2.80
N LEU A 184 -3.26 -8.05 2.03
CA LEU A 184 -3.77 -7.87 0.68
C LEU A 184 -2.64 -8.14 -0.31
N ILE A 185 -2.90 -8.93 -1.34
CA ILE A 185 -1.94 -9.20 -2.41
C ILE A 185 -2.62 -8.93 -3.74
N ALA A 186 -2.09 -7.95 -4.47
CA ALA A 186 -2.45 -7.71 -5.85
C ALA A 186 -1.73 -8.73 -6.73
N ALA A 187 -2.44 -9.33 -7.67
CA ALA A 187 -1.85 -10.25 -8.62
C ALA A 187 -2.47 -10.09 -10.00
N SER A 188 -1.67 -10.38 -11.02
CA SER A 188 -2.15 -10.43 -12.41
C SER A 188 -1.50 -11.57 -13.17
N GLY A 189 -2.09 -11.89 -14.31
CA GLY A 189 -1.57 -12.93 -15.19
C GLY A 189 -2.22 -12.86 -16.56
N PHE A 190 -1.90 -13.88 -17.35
CA PHE A 190 -2.19 -13.94 -18.77
C PHE A 190 -3.63 -13.58 -19.13
N LYS A 191 -3.79 -12.87 -20.24
CA LYS A 191 -5.07 -12.41 -20.80
C LYS A 191 -5.75 -11.35 -19.93
N GLY A 192 -4.96 -10.57 -19.19
CA GLY A 192 -5.46 -9.45 -18.40
C GLY A 192 -6.34 -9.88 -17.23
N VAL A 193 -6.09 -11.07 -16.67
CA VAL A 193 -6.74 -11.48 -15.43
C VAL A 193 -5.99 -10.80 -14.28
N SER A 194 -6.73 -10.16 -13.39
CA SER A 194 -6.15 -9.52 -12.22
C SER A 194 -7.08 -9.67 -11.03
N VAL A 195 -6.49 -9.83 -9.85
CA VAL A 195 -7.22 -10.11 -8.62
C VAL A 195 -6.61 -9.34 -7.44
N LEU A 196 -7.44 -9.13 -6.42
CA LEU A 196 -6.99 -8.86 -5.05
C LEU A 196 -7.24 -10.10 -4.20
N ALA A 197 -6.18 -10.76 -3.77
CA ALA A 197 -6.24 -11.85 -2.80
C ALA A 197 -6.11 -11.30 -1.38
N VAL A 198 -6.86 -11.89 -0.45
CA VAL A 198 -6.81 -11.53 0.97
C VAL A 198 -6.47 -12.76 1.79
N PHE A 199 -5.38 -12.69 2.53
CA PHE A 199 -4.88 -13.76 3.38
C PHE A 199 -5.06 -13.39 4.86
N ASP A 200 -5.58 -14.32 5.65
CA ASP A 200 -5.65 -14.21 7.11
C ASP A 200 -4.30 -14.62 7.72
N SER A 201 -3.50 -13.66 8.20
CA SER A 201 -2.19 -13.93 8.81
C SER A 201 -2.28 -14.65 10.15
N CYS A 202 -3.47 -14.74 10.76
CA CYS A 202 -3.69 -15.50 11.99
C CYS A 202 -4.17 -16.93 11.72
N ALA A 203 -4.52 -17.27 10.47
CA ALA A 203 -4.83 -18.65 10.12
C ALA A 203 -3.55 -19.52 10.24
N PRO A 204 -3.69 -20.79 10.64
CA PRO A 204 -2.55 -21.70 10.71
C PRO A 204 -2.04 -21.99 9.29
N HIS A 205 -1.02 -21.25 8.87
CA HIS A 205 -0.28 -21.55 7.66
C HIS A 205 0.87 -22.49 7.98
N PRO A 206 1.31 -23.34 7.03
CA PRO A 206 2.60 -24.00 7.17
C PRO A 206 3.66 -22.90 7.34
N SER A 207 4.59 -23.09 8.28
CA SER A 207 5.74 -22.19 8.43
C SER A 207 6.73 -22.30 7.26
N GLU A 208 6.42 -23.17 6.29
CA GLU A 208 7.19 -23.42 5.09
C GLU A 208 6.87 -22.38 4.02
N ARG A 209 7.80 -22.24 3.07
CA ARG A 209 7.60 -21.44 1.86
C ARG A 209 6.43 -22.02 1.06
N LEU A 210 5.49 -21.15 0.69
CA LEU A 210 4.38 -21.48 -0.21
C LEU A 210 4.61 -20.86 -1.57
N ILE A 211 4.22 -21.58 -2.63
CA ILE A 211 4.14 -21.01 -3.98
C ILE A 211 2.86 -20.17 -4.06
N PHE A 212 2.95 -18.94 -4.59
CA PHE A 212 1.84 -17.99 -4.57
C PHE A 212 0.54 -18.55 -5.17
N GLN A 213 0.61 -19.21 -6.33
CA GLN A 213 -0.56 -19.79 -6.98
C GLN A 213 -1.24 -20.87 -6.12
N ASP A 214 -0.48 -21.78 -5.53
CA ASP A 214 -1.02 -22.81 -4.64
C ASP A 214 -1.64 -22.18 -3.38
N ALA A 215 -0.97 -21.17 -2.81
CA ALA A 215 -1.48 -20.44 -1.66
C ALA A 215 -2.77 -19.67 -1.99
N LEU A 216 -2.88 -19.12 -3.19
CA LEU A 216 -4.08 -18.44 -3.65
C LEU A 216 -5.27 -19.40 -3.69
N ASP A 217 -5.06 -20.62 -4.15
CA ASP A 217 -6.10 -21.63 -4.33
C ASP A 217 -6.46 -22.35 -3.02
N GLU A 218 -5.53 -22.47 -2.07
CA GLU A 218 -5.72 -23.26 -0.84
C GLU A 218 -5.85 -22.41 0.45
N HIS A 219 -5.28 -21.21 0.47
CA HIS A 219 -5.08 -20.44 1.71
C HIS A 219 -5.65 -19.01 1.68
N ALA A 220 -6.04 -18.49 0.51
CA ALA A 220 -6.70 -17.20 0.45
C ALA A 220 -8.08 -17.25 1.13
N SER A 221 -8.39 -16.27 1.96
CA SER A 221 -9.70 -16.15 2.60
C SER A 221 -10.74 -15.54 1.66
N LEU A 222 -10.30 -14.64 0.77
CA LEU A 222 -11.15 -13.94 -0.19
C LEU A 222 -10.33 -13.58 -1.43
N VAL A 223 -10.92 -13.76 -2.62
CA VAL A 223 -10.33 -13.33 -3.89
C VAL A 223 -11.34 -12.45 -4.62
N LEU A 224 -10.95 -11.22 -4.93
CA LEU A 224 -11.77 -10.26 -5.67
C LEU A 224 -11.23 -10.14 -7.10
N SER A 225 -12.01 -10.54 -8.10
CA SER A 225 -11.60 -10.38 -9.50
C SER A 225 -11.84 -8.95 -9.98
N PHE A 226 -10.82 -8.33 -10.57
CA PHE A 226 -10.93 -6.99 -11.14
C PHE A 226 -11.70 -6.98 -12.48
N PRO A 227 -12.23 -5.82 -12.90
CA PRO A 227 -12.80 -5.72 -14.24
C PRO A 227 -11.72 -6.02 -15.28
N ARG A 228 -12.10 -6.73 -16.34
CA ARG A 228 -11.25 -6.80 -17.52
C ARG A 228 -11.24 -5.42 -18.15
N ILE A 229 -10.06 -4.81 -18.20
CA ILE A 229 -9.85 -3.56 -18.93
C ILE A 229 -9.84 -3.95 -20.41
N HIS A 230 -10.85 -3.49 -21.15
CA HIS A 230 -11.00 -3.81 -22.57
C HIS A 230 -9.95 -3.07 -23.40
N GLY A 231 -9.40 -3.77 -24.39
CA GLY A 231 -8.38 -3.27 -25.31
C GLY A 231 -7.51 -4.43 -25.80
N ASP A 232 -6.89 -4.28 -26.97
CA ASP A 232 -5.80 -5.15 -27.37
C ASP A 232 -4.60 -4.80 -26.47
N ILE A 233 -4.53 -5.44 -25.30
CA ILE A 233 -3.39 -5.32 -24.39
C ILE A 233 -2.23 -6.16 -24.91
N SER A 234 -1.05 -5.56 -24.98
CA SER A 234 0.16 -6.24 -25.43
C SER A 234 0.83 -7.06 -24.32
N GLU A 235 0.64 -6.62 -23.08
CA GLU A 235 1.30 -7.15 -21.89
C GLU A 235 0.29 -7.35 -20.76
N ASP A 236 0.67 -8.18 -19.78
CA ASP A 236 -0.13 -8.36 -18.58
C ASP A 236 -0.15 -7.06 -17.76
N PRO A 237 -1.31 -6.69 -17.18
CA PRO A 237 -1.42 -5.47 -16.41
C PRO A 237 -0.47 -5.51 -15.21
N ILE A 238 0.12 -4.36 -14.89
CA ILE A 238 0.84 -4.17 -13.63
C ILE A 238 -0.17 -3.65 -12.61
N VAL A 239 -0.27 -4.33 -11.48
CA VAL A 239 -1.26 -4.11 -10.44
C VAL A 239 -0.53 -3.90 -9.14
N ASP A 240 -0.66 -2.70 -8.59
CA ASP A 240 -0.16 -2.39 -7.26
C ASP A 240 -1.34 -2.21 -6.28
N VAL A 241 -1.11 -2.47 -5.00
CA VAL A 241 -2.07 -2.25 -3.94
C VAL A 241 -1.47 -1.39 -2.84
N SER A 242 -2.20 -0.32 -2.51
CA SER A 242 -1.88 0.56 -1.40
C SER A 242 -3.02 0.55 -0.38
N CYS A 243 -2.69 0.17 0.84
CA CYS A 243 -3.58 0.29 1.99
C CYS A 243 -2.73 0.61 3.22
N GLN A 244 -3.10 1.67 3.93
CA GLN A 244 -2.44 2.02 5.18
C GLN A 244 -3.47 2.26 6.29
N PRO A 245 -3.90 1.22 7.00
CA PRO A 245 -4.77 1.36 8.16
C PRO A 245 -4.13 2.22 9.25
N ASP A 246 -4.98 2.89 10.03
CA ASP A 246 -4.54 3.39 11.34
C ASP A 246 -4.26 2.21 12.26
N SER A 247 -3.17 2.29 13.02
CA SER A 247 -2.78 1.21 13.92
C SER A 247 -3.82 0.97 15.03
N PRO A 248 -4.25 -0.29 15.25
CA PRO A 248 -5.16 -0.62 16.35
C PRO A 248 -4.48 -0.52 17.71
N CYS A 249 -3.15 -0.51 17.76
CA CYS A 249 -2.34 -0.42 18.97
C CYS A 249 -1.81 1.01 19.11
N ALA A 250 -2.45 1.86 19.92
CA ALA A 250 -1.93 3.20 20.20
C ALA A 250 -1.50 3.27 21.65
N LEU A 251 -0.27 3.72 21.88
CA LEU A 251 0.24 3.94 23.21
C LEU A 251 -0.46 5.15 23.85
N PRO A 252 -0.98 5.05 25.09
CA PRO A 252 -1.70 6.15 25.75
C PRO A 252 -0.91 7.47 25.82
N ALA A 253 0.41 7.40 25.96
CA ALA A 253 1.28 8.57 26.01
C ALA A 253 1.37 9.32 24.66
N GLN A 254 1.13 8.64 23.54
CA GLN A 254 1.09 9.24 22.20
C GLN A 254 -0.32 9.71 21.80
N LEU A 255 -1.35 9.28 22.55
CA LEU A 255 -2.74 9.73 22.35
C LEU A 255 -3.05 11.06 23.04
N ALA A 256 -2.17 11.59 23.89
CA ALA A 256 -2.34 12.90 24.51
C ALA A 256 -2.40 14.01 23.43
N GLY A 257 -3.62 14.35 23.00
CA GLY A 257 -3.88 15.34 21.95
C GLY A 257 -3.96 14.80 20.52
N VAL A 258 -3.98 13.48 20.28
CA VAL A 258 -4.02 12.91 18.91
C VAL A 258 -5.39 12.30 18.62
N ALA A 259 -6.29 13.10 18.06
CA ALA A 259 -7.64 12.68 17.64
C ALA A 259 -7.67 11.92 16.29
N PHE A 260 -6.56 11.34 15.84
CA PHE A 260 -6.43 10.83 14.47
C PHE A 260 -6.87 9.38 14.25
N ARG A 261 -7.35 8.67 15.27
CA ARG A 261 -7.90 7.33 15.04
C ARG A 261 -9.15 7.42 14.17
N SER A 262 -9.01 7.11 12.88
CA SER A 262 -10.14 6.69 12.08
C SER A 262 -10.70 5.44 12.74
N ALA A 263 -11.86 5.56 13.40
CA ALA A 263 -12.64 4.39 13.81
C ALA A 263 -13.17 3.59 12.60
N THR A 264 -12.86 4.04 11.38
CA THR A 264 -13.40 3.50 10.14
C THR A 264 -12.34 2.71 9.40
N PRO A 265 -12.71 1.54 8.83
CA PRO A 265 -11.82 0.74 8.01
C PRO A 265 -11.15 1.59 6.90
N PRO A 266 -9.90 1.27 6.51
CA PRO A 266 -9.20 2.04 5.50
C PRO A 266 -9.88 1.92 4.14
N VAL A 267 -9.48 2.80 3.21
CA VAL A 267 -9.75 2.59 1.79
C VAL A 267 -8.56 1.83 1.21
N VAL A 268 -8.85 0.79 0.43
CA VAL A 268 -7.83 0.10 -0.36
C VAL A 268 -7.80 0.75 -1.73
N LEU A 269 -6.62 1.20 -2.16
CA LEU A 269 -6.36 1.62 -3.53
C LEU A 269 -5.67 0.50 -4.26
N VAL A 270 -6.20 0.13 -5.41
CA VAL A 270 -5.53 -0.72 -6.38
C VAL A 270 -5.23 0.14 -7.59
N GLU A 271 -3.97 0.19 -8.00
CA GLU A 271 -3.53 0.86 -9.22
C GLU A 271 -3.32 -0.20 -10.29
N VAL A 272 -4.00 -0.08 -11.42
CA VAL A 272 -3.88 -1.01 -12.54
C VAL A 272 -3.33 -0.25 -13.74
N CYS A 273 -2.13 -0.60 -14.17
CA CYS A 273 -1.48 -0.08 -15.35
C CYS A 273 -1.57 -1.10 -16.47
N THR A 274 -2.10 -0.70 -17.63
CA THR A 274 -2.15 -1.52 -18.84
C THR A 274 -1.37 -0.86 -19.95
N LEU A 275 -0.70 -1.66 -20.78
CA LEU A 275 -0.08 -1.21 -22.03
C LEU A 275 -0.89 -1.75 -23.21
N ASP A 276 -1.29 -0.86 -24.12
CA ASP A 276 -1.91 -1.29 -25.37
C ASP A 276 -0.88 -1.82 -26.38
N THR A 277 -1.35 -2.32 -27.53
CA THR A 277 -0.47 -2.76 -28.63
C THR A 277 0.42 -1.68 -29.23
N GLU A 278 0.09 -0.40 -29.04
CA GLU A 278 0.90 0.74 -29.47
C GLU A 278 1.91 1.17 -28.39
N GLY A 279 1.89 0.53 -27.22
CA GLY A 279 2.73 0.85 -26.07
C GLY A 279 2.23 2.06 -25.26
N ALA A 280 1.00 2.54 -25.50
CA ALA A 280 0.42 3.58 -24.68
C ALA A 280 -0.04 2.99 -23.33
N ALA A 281 0.41 3.63 -22.25
CA ALA A 281 0.02 3.26 -20.90
C ALA A 281 -1.30 3.93 -20.51
N ALA A 282 -2.23 3.12 -19.98
CA ALA A 282 -3.41 3.61 -19.29
C ALA A 282 -3.33 3.18 -17.82
N LEU A 283 -3.55 4.13 -16.91
CA LEU A 283 -3.52 3.90 -15.47
C LEU A 283 -4.93 4.04 -14.90
N TYR A 284 -5.36 3.05 -14.12
CA TYR A 284 -6.67 3.02 -13.48
C TYR A 284 -6.52 2.91 -11.97
N ASN A 285 -7.20 3.77 -11.23
CA ASN A 285 -7.24 3.71 -9.78
C ASN A 285 -8.60 3.17 -9.33
N LEU A 286 -8.58 1.99 -8.71
CA LEU A 286 -9.72 1.31 -8.13
C LEU A 286 -9.71 1.48 -6.61
N LEU A 287 -10.68 2.23 -6.09
CA LEU A 287 -10.92 2.38 -4.66
C LEU A 287 -11.93 1.32 -4.18
N ILE A 288 -11.49 0.47 -3.26
CA ILE A 288 -12.30 -0.55 -2.60
C ILE A 288 -12.48 -0.16 -1.13
N PRO A 289 -13.72 -0.07 -0.62
CA PRO A 289 -13.93 0.21 0.80
C PRO A 289 -13.42 -0.96 1.65
N GLY A 290 -12.48 -0.74 2.57
CA GLY A 290 -11.99 -1.81 3.45
C GLY A 290 -13.10 -2.44 4.28
N ARG A 291 -14.13 -1.66 4.66
CA ARG A 291 -15.32 -2.18 5.36
C ARG A 291 -16.08 -3.25 4.58
N PHE A 292 -16.06 -3.17 3.25
CA PHE A 292 -16.70 -4.18 2.39
C PHE A 292 -15.87 -5.47 2.42
N ILE A 293 -14.54 -5.36 2.26
CA ILE A 293 -13.65 -6.52 2.37
C ILE A 293 -13.81 -7.21 3.73
N LEU A 294 -13.79 -6.44 4.82
CA LEU A 294 -13.97 -6.95 6.17
C LEU A 294 -15.34 -7.61 6.40
N SER A 295 -16.42 -7.10 5.80
CA SER A 295 -17.73 -7.74 5.92
C SER A 295 -17.76 -9.07 5.17
N GLN A 296 -17.15 -9.14 3.98
CA GLN A 296 -17.05 -10.40 3.23
C GLN A 296 -16.23 -11.46 3.98
N LEU A 297 -15.16 -11.05 4.65
CA LEU A 297 -14.36 -11.94 5.50
C LEU A 297 -15.12 -12.40 6.75
N ALA A 298 -15.90 -11.51 7.38
CA ALA A 298 -16.74 -11.88 8.52
C ALA A 298 -17.77 -12.96 8.14
N ASP A 299 -18.38 -12.86 6.96
CA ASP A 299 -19.28 -13.88 6.43
C ASP A 299 -18.55 -15.22 6.17
N VAL A 300 -17.32 -15.19 5.66
CA VAL A 300 -16.51 -16.41 5.44
C VAL A 300 -16.25 -17.11 6.78
N HIS A 301 -15.85 -16.37 7.81
CA HIS A 301 -15.62 -16.93 9.15
C HIS A 301 -16.90 -17.42 9.84
N ALA A 302 -18.06 -16.88 9.48
CA ALA A 302 -19.34 -17.33 10.03
C ALA A 302 -19.82 -18.64 9.39
N ASP A 303 -19.34 -18.98 8.20
CA ASP A 303 -19.69 -20.20 7.48
C ASP A 303 -18.58 -21.25 7.61
N GLU A 304 -18.54 -21.91 8.77
CA GLU A 304 -17.58 -23.00 9.06
C GLU A 304 -17.67 -24.19 8.07
N SER A 305 -18.71 -24.24 7.22
CA SER A 305 -18.90 -25.30 6.25
C SER A 305 -18.13 -25.07 4.94
N ILE A 306 -17.68 -23.84 4.68
CA ILE A 306 -16.93 -23.49 3.47
C ILE A 306 -15.44 -23.59 3.78
N ALA A 307 -14.88 -24.77 3.51
CA ALA A 307 -13.43 -24.94 3.47
C ALA A 307 -12.77 -24.34 2.20
N ALA A 308 -13.57 -23.74 1.31
CA ALA A 308 -13.11 -23.26 0.01
C ALA A 308 -12.88 -21.73 -0.01
N VAL A 309 -11.89 -21.29 -0.80
CA VAL A 309 -11.61 -19.87 -1.05
C VAL A 309 -12.85 -19.16 -1.59
N ARG A 310 -13.29 -18.08 -0.93
CA ARG A 310 -14.41 -17.26 -1.42
C ARG A 310 -13.96 -16.39 -2.58
N GLN A 311 -14.48 -16.65 -3.77
CA GLN A 311 -14.21 -15.84 -4.95
C GLN A 311 -15.39 -14.92 -5.28
N LEU A 312 -15.15 -13.62 -5.42
CA LEU A 312 -16.15 -12.63 -5.82
C LEU A 312 -15.78 -12.02 -7.17
N PRO A 313 -16.56 -12.29 -8.24
CA PRO A 313 -16.33 -11.65 -9.52
C PRO A 313 -16.71 -10.18 -9.45
N TRP A 314 -16.03 -9.33 -10.24
CA TRP A 314 -16.20 -7.87 -10.29
C TRP A 314 -17.67 -7.43 -10.24
N GLN A 315 -18.54 -8.06 -11.04
CA GLN A 315 -19.95 -7.70 -11.18
C GLN A 315 -20.71 -7.75 -9.85
N THR A 316 -20.27 -8.60 -8.91
CA THR A 316 -20.89 -8.76 -7.60
C THR A 316 -20.66 -7.55 -6.70
N TYR A 317 -19.51 -6.91 -6.79
CA TYR A 317 -19.09 -5.87 -5.84
C TYR A 317 -18.75 -4.51 -6.48
N ALA A 318 -18.82 -4.39 -7.81
CA ALA A 318 -18.54 -3.18 -8.56
C ALA A 318 -19.29 -1.93 -8.03
N HIS A 319 -20.51 -2.12 -7.50
CA HIS A 319 -21.34 -1.04 -6.96
C HIS A 319 -20.77 -0.41 -5.67
N GLU A 320 -19.98 -1.19 -4.90
CA GLU A 320 -19.28 -0.74 -3.70
C GLU A 320 -17.99 0.03 -4.03
N CYS A 321 -17.41 -0.21 -5.21
CA CYS A 321 -16.13 0.34 -5.64
C CYS A 321 -16.23 1.62 -6.45
N ARG A 322 -15.10 2.30 -6.64
CA ARG A 322 -14.96 3.40 -7.60
C ARG A 322 -13.70 3.21 -8.43
N MET A 323 -13.83 3.33 -9.75
CA MET A 323 -12.72 3.20 -10.68
C MET A 323 -12.58 4.49 -11.50
N PHE A 324 -11.35 4.97 -11.62
CA PHE A 324 -11.03 6.21 -12.31
C PHE A 324 -9.85 5.99 -13.26
N GLU A 325 -9.95 6.51 -14.47
CA GLU A 325 -8.80 6.64 -15.37
C GLU A 325 -7.92 7.82 -14.95
N ILE A 326 -6.61 7.63 -14.95
CA ILE A 326 -5.62 8.69 -14.75
C ILE A 326 -4.91 8.90 -16.08
N THR A 327 -5.24 10.02 -16.72
CA THR A 327 -4.70 10.34 -18.05
C THR A 327 -3.22 10.74 -18.03
N HIS A 328 -2.70 11.32 -16.94
CA HIS A 328 -1.28 11.71 -16.83
C HIS A 328 -0.79 11.83 -15.38
N GLY A 329 0.42 11.35 -15.11
CA GLY A 329 1.21 11.63 -13.90
C GLY A 329 1.56 10.39 -13.06
N PRO A 330 2.45 10.53 -12.06
CA PRO A 330 2.83 9.43 -11.18
C PRO A 330 1.63 8.93 -10.38
N GLY A 331 1.69 7.66 -9.98
CA GLY A 331 0.71 6.97 -9.14
C GLY A 331 0.44 7.69 -7.82
N GLY A 332 -0.69 7.36 -7.20
CA GLY A 332 -1.06 7.84 -5.89
C GLY A 332 -0.94 6.75 -4.82
N SER A 333 -0.91 7.13 -3.56
CA SER A 333 -0.96 6.21 -2.42
C SER A 333 -2.14 6.54 -1.52
N VAL A 334 -2.59 5.60 -0.69
CA VAL A 334 -3.64 5.85 0.30
C VAL A 334 -3.11 5.65 1.71
N ASN A 335 -3.27 6.70 2.53
CA ASN A 335 -2.90 6.75 3.93
C ASN A 335 -4.15 6.88 4.81
N GLY A 336 -4.70 5.75 5.26
CA GLY A 336 -5.95 5.65 6.00
C GLY A 336 -7.15 6.09 5.15
N ALA A 337 -7.73 7.24 5.52
CA ALA A 337 -8.78 7.90 4.75
C ALA A 337 -8.24 9.04 3.87
N ARG A 338 -6.94 9.04 3.53
CA ARG A 338 -6.33 10.07 2.68
C ARG A 338 -5.81 9.46 1.40
N TYR A 339 -6.07 10.09 0.27
CA TYR A 339 -5.36 9.81 -0.96
C TYR A 339 -4.23 10.83 -1.10
N VAL A 340 -3.01 10.36 -1.34
CA VAL A 340 -1.82 11.19 -1.47
C VAL A 340 -1.31 11.04 -2.88
N ARG A 341 -1.04 12.16 -3.55
CA ARG A 341 -0.49 12.17 -4.90
C ARG A 341 0.71 13.10 -4.93
N SER A 342 1.87 12.58 -5.33
CA SER A 342 3.02 13.43 -5.64
C SER A 342 2.90 13.94 -7.06
N VAL A 343 3.27 15.20 -7.32
CA VAL A 343 3.36 15.76 -8.66
C VAL A 343 4.66 16.56 -8.72
N THR A 344 5.57 16.18 -9.61
CA THR A 344 6.75 16.99 -9.88
C THR A 344 6.35 18.17 -10.76
N VAL A 345 6.47 19.38 -10.22
CA VAL A 345 6.15 20.63 -10.93
C VAL A 345 7.45 21.35 -11.26
N ALA A 346 7.65 21.69 -12.53
CA ALA A 346 8.71 22.60 -12.93
C ALA A 346 8.34 24.04 -12.55
N GLN A 347 9.13 24.68 -11.70
CA GLN A 347 9.00 26.10 -11.34
C GLN A 347 10.16 26.93 -11.90
N GLY A 348 9.82 28.09 -12.47
CA GLY A 348 10.78 29.13 -12.84
C GLY A 348 11.20 29.15 -14.31
N ASN A 349 11.71 30.30 -14.73
CA ASN A 349 12.28 30.52 -16.06
C ASN A 349 13.80 30.35 -16.00
N ASN A 350 14.26 29.17 -16.38
CA ASN A 350 15.62 28.85 -16.86
C ASN A 350 16.80 29.01 -15.86
N PRO A 351 17.34 27.91 -15.30
CA PRO A 351 16.89 26.53 -15.44
C PRO A 351 15.62 26.26 -14.60
N PRO A 352 14.70 25.39 -15.07
CA PRO A 352 13.54 25.00 -14.29
C PRO A 352 13.99 24.27 -13.02
N VAL A 353 13.56 24.75 -11.86
CA VAL A 353 13.69 24.04 -10.59
C VAL A 353 12.50 23.10 -10.49
N THR A 354 12.74 21.79 -10.50
CA THR A 354 11.68 20.84 -10.17
C THR A 354 11.39 20.90 -8.69
N ALA A 355 10.13 20.78 -8.30
CA ALA A 355 9.73 20.60 -6.92
C ALA A 355 8.66 19.52 -6.84
N ASP A 356 8.75 18.66 -5.84
CA ASP A 356 7.72 17.65 -5.61
C ASP A 356 6.60 18.26 -4.77
N VAL A 357 5.43 18.32 -5.38
CA VAL A 357 4.20 18.82 -4.75
C VAL A 357 3.39 17.63 -4.30
N VAL A 358 3.24 17.47 -3.00
CA VAL A 358 2.39 16.43 -2.43
C VAL A 358 0.98 16.99 -2.22
N HIS A 359 0.01 16.41 -2.91
CA HIS A 359 -1.41 16.67 -2.76
C HIS A 359 -2.01 15.64 -1.82
N ILE A 360 -2.62 16.11 -0.72
CA ILE A 360 -3.31 15.24 0.25
C ILE A 360 -4.81 15.50 0.15
N TYR A 361 -5.53 14.47 -0.26
CA TYR A 361 -6.97 14.43 -0.39
C TYR A 361 -7.54 13.71 0.83
N HIS A 362 -8.46 14.35 1.55
CA HIS A 362 -9.14 13.70 2.67
C HIS A 362 -10.48 13.17 2.20
N PHE A 363 -10.68 11.85 2.28
CA PHE A 363 -12.02 11.27 2.27
C PHE A 363 -12.64 11.61 3.65
N GLY A 364 -13.75 12.34 3.67
CA GLY A 364 -14.45 12.65 4.93
C GLY A 364 -14.93 11.38 5.64
N GLU A 365 -15.46 11.49 6.86
CA GLU A 365 -16.02 10.35 7.61
C GLU A 365 -16.94 9.50 6.69
N PRO A 366 -16.67 8.19 6.54
CA PRO A 366 -17.25 7.37 5.48
C PRO A 366 -18.76 7.06 5.64
N GLY A 367 -19.45 7.69 6.59
CA GLY A 367 -20.88 7.49 6.88
C GLY A 367 -21.86 8.48 6.24
N LEU A 368 -21.43 9.62 5.67
CA LEU A 368 -22.34 10.74 5.37
C LEU A 368 -22.30 11.32 3.95
N ALA A 369 -21.83 10.58 2.97
CA ALA A 369 -21.11 11.28 1.92
C ALA A 369 -21.80 11.29 0.53
N CYS A 370 -22.75 12.12 0.09
CA CYS A 370 -22.94 12.56 -1.35
C CYS A 370 -23.72 11.83 -2.48
N SER A 371 -24.56 12.65 -3.14
CA SER A 371 -25.35 12.49 -4.37
C SER A 371 -24.59 12.74 -5.70
N ASP A 372 -25.25 12.43 -6.82
CA ASP A 372 -24.71 12.23 -8.18
C ASP A 372 -24.38 13.47 -9.03
N GLU A 373 -24.48 14.70 -8.53
CA GLU A 373 -24.33 15.90 -9.37
C GLU A 373 -23.32 16.88 -8.78
N ASP A 374 -22.10 16.96 -9.34
CA ASP A 374 -21.25 18.16 -9.30
C ASP A 374 -20.06 18.07 -10.28
N ARG A 375 -20.07 18.92 -11.32
CA ARG A 375 -18.93 19.21 -12.20
C ARG A 375 -18.11 20.35 -11.59
N ASP A 376 -16.79 20.25 -11.63
CA ASP A 376 -15.87 21.32 -11.24
C ASP A 376 -15.40 22.08 -12.49
N PRO A 377 -15.62 23.40 -12.58
CA PRO A 377 -15.38 24.17 -13.79
C PRO A 377 -13.89 24.51 -14.05
N ASP A 378 -13.00 24.43 -13.05
CA ASP A 378 -11.62 24.92 -13.19
C ASP A 378 -10.56 23.81 -13.01
N GLN A 379 -10.23 23.14 -14.12
CA GLN A 379 -8.96 22.45 -14.39
C GLN A 379 -8.41 21.45 -13.33
N ALA A 380 -9.14 20.36 -13.08
CA ALA A 380 -8.53 19.11 -12.63
C ALA A 380 -8.43 18.12 -13.81
N PRO A 381 -7.43 17.21 -13.86
CA PRO A 381 -7.41 16.13 -14.84
C PRO A 381 -8.77 15.41 -14.83
N SER A 382 -9.31 15.13 -16.00
CA SER A 382 -10.65 14.61 -16.17
C SER A 382 -10.77 13.22 -15.55
N VAL A 383 -11.20 13.17 -14.30
CA VAL A 383 -11.58 11.93 -13.61
C VAL A 383 -12.84 11.41 -14.30
N ARG A 384 -12.68 10.47 -15.24
CA ARG A 384 -13.80 9.80 -15.90
C ARG A 384 -14.17 8.56 -15.10
N ARG A 385 -15.39 8.52 -14.56
CA ARG A 385 -15.97 7.29 -14.04
C ARG A 385 -16.26 6.39 -15.23
N ILE A 386 -15.65 5.21 -15.27
CA ILE A 386 -15.72 4.35 -16.45
C ILE A 386 -16.93 3.39 -16.40
N LEU A 387 -17.42 3.00 -15.22
CA LEU A 387 -18.43 1.94 -15.12
C LEU A 387 -19.58 2.29 -14.16
N ALA A 388 -20.82 2.30 -14.67
CA ALA A 388 -22.04 2.17 -13.87
C ALA A 388 -22.53 0.71 -13.91
N PRO A 389 -23.25 0.22 -12.89
CA PRO A 389 -23.75 -1.17 -12.85
C PRO A 389 -24.64 -1.56 -14.03
N SER A 390 -25.31 -0.60 -14.67
CA SER A 390 -26.12 -0.80 -15.88
C SER A 390 -25.30 -1.16 -17.12
N ASP A 391 -23.99 -0.92 -17.10
CA ASP A 391 -23.09 -1.14 -18.25
C ASP A 391 -22.48 -2.56 -18.22
N ALA A 392 -22.62 -3.28 -17.10
CA ALA A 392 -21.99 -4.58 -16.89
C ALA A 392 -22.65 -5.74 -17.67
N SER A 393 -23.87 -5.57 -18.19
CA SER A 393 -24.55 -6.59 -18.99
C SER A 393 -24.43 -6.41 -20.51
N ASP A 394 -24.05 -5.23 -21.00
CA ASP A 394 -24.09 -4.90 -22.44
C ASP A 394 -22.88 -4.09 -22.98
N ALA A 395 -21.80 -3.91 -22.21
CA ALA A 395 -20.61 -3.22 -22.71
C ALA A 395 -19.83 -4.08 -23.74
N LYS A 396 -20.18 -3.93 -25.02
CA LYS A 396 -19.19 -3.81 -26.09
C LYS A 396 -18.74 -2.35 -26.12
N VAL A 397 -17.61 -2.04 -25.49
CA VAL A 397 -16.95 -0.72 -25.56
C VAL A 397 -15.63 -0.89 -26.27
#